data_AF-A0A2I0BCB1-F1
#
_entry.id   AF-A0A2I0BCB1-F1
#
_cell.length_a   1.000
_cell.length_b   1.000
_cell.length_c   1.000
_cell.angle_alpha   90.00
_cell.angle_beta   90.00
_cell.angle_gamma   90.00
#
_symmetry.space_group_name_H-M   'P 1'
#
loop_
_entity.id
_entity.type
_entity.pdbx_description
1 polymer ?
#
loop_
_entity_poly.entity_id
_entity_poly.type
_entity_poly.pdbx_seq_one_letter_code
_entity_poly.pdbx_strand_id
1 'polypeptide(L)'
;MLSHKLYSVSCSVILRLAEEIRETLVRVPYRLPEGSSVSIKSLLESLLPLHVGAKPINREIKDFCLCCAALASAERSESPSVYWIPKALSLLARSAMREISAAGSFIAEHEMIAELMYEVLPELKEVVKETCVDPDNEEFLAASARAPVANAIVAAHQFRWLVAQVTYPHLGIMCSLVVPCALTALDHWSPEVKEQGMLAIIHLGNNVTAAELGWYEEAILDVCCHNIAATDELWSRVVEV
;
A
#
# COMPACT_ATOMS: atom_id res chain seq x y z
N MET A 1 -3.13 12.48 -24.36
CA MET A 1 -2.44 12.95 -23.14
C MET A 1 -3.54 13.32 -22.16
N LEU A 2 -3.94 12.39 -21.29
CA LEU A 2 -4.97 12.66 -20.29
C LEU A 2 -4.39 13.67 -19.29
N SER A 3 -5.08 14.79 -19.10
CA SER A 3 -4.79 15.71 -18.00
C SER A 3 -5.14 14.98 -16.71
N HIS A 4 -4.14 14.44 -16.02
CA HIS A 4 -4.32 13.82 -14.70
C HIS A 4 -4.82 14.89 -13.74
N LYS A 5 -6.09 14.78 -13.33
CA LYS A 5 -6.74 15.72 -12.40
C LYS A 5 -5.97 15.77 -11.09
N LEU A 6 -5.34 14.67 -10.71
CA LEU A 6 -4.49 14.59 -9.53
C LEU A 6 -3.35 15.63 -9.56
N TYR A 7 -2.76 15.89 -10.73
CA TYR A 7 -1.66 16.84 -10.89
C TYR A 7 -2.09 18.30 -11.06
N SER A 8 -3.40 18.57 -10.99
CA SER A 8 -3.92 19.94 -10.89
C SER A 8 -3.90 20.48 -9.45
N VAL A 9 -3.66 19.60 -8.46
CA VAL A 9 -3.60 19.98 -7.04
C VAL A 9 -2.42 20.91 -6.80
N SER A 10 -2.67 22.03 -6.12
CA SER A 10 -1.64 23.02 -5.82
C SER A 10 -0.63 22.50 -4.79
N CYS A 11 0.66 22.80 -5.00
CA CYS A 11 1.72 22.48 -4.04
C CYS A 11 1.44 23.03 -2.64
N SER A 12 0.76 24.19 -2.53
CA SER A 12 0.45 24.80 -1.23
C SER A 12 -0.51 23.96 -0.39
N VAL A 13 -1.46 23.27 -1.03
CA VAL A 13 -2.40 22.35 -0.36
C VAL A 13 -1.62 21.16 0.21
N ILE A 14 -0.75 20.57 -0.60
CA ILE A 14 0.02 19.39 -0.20
C ILE A 14 0.99 19.74 0.93
N LEU A 15 1.68 20.86 0.85
CA LEU A 15 2.63 21.28 1.90
C LEU A 15 1.92 21.55 3.22
N ARG A 16 0.74 22.20 3.20
CA ARG A 16 -0.05 22.42 4.42
C ARG A 16 -0.47 21.10 5.06
N LEU A 17 -1.02 20.18 4.27
CA LEU A 17 -1.43 18.86 4.74
C LEU A 17 -0.25 18.02 5.25
N ALA A 18 0.88 18.08 4.56
CA ALA A 18 2.12 17.41 4.96
C ALA A 18 2.66 17.92 6.28
N GLU A 19 2.57 19.23 6.54
CA GLU A 19 3.00 19.81 7.80
C GLU A 19 2.13 19.33 8.97
N GLU A 20 0.80 19.31 8.82
CA GLU A 20 -0.12 18.81 9.85
C GLU A 20 0.16 17.33 10.20
N ILE A 21 0.37 16.49 9.17
CA ILE A 21 0.72 15.09 9.36
C ILE A 21 2.10 14.95 10.02
N ARG A 22 3.09 15.74 9.59
CA ARG A 22 4.45 15.73 10.14
C ARG A 22 4.48 16.09 11.61
N GLU A 23 3.85 17.19 12.00
CA GLU A 23 3.77 17.64 13.40
C GLU A 23 3.17 16.56 14.30
N THR A 24 2.14 15.88 13.80
CA THR A 24 1.48 14.78 14.52
C THR A 24 2.40 13.56 14.60
N LEU A 25 2.99 13.14 13.47
CA LEU A 25 3.84 11.96 13.34
C LEU A 25 5.09 12.07 14.24
N VAL A 26 5.74 13.24 14.29
CA VAL A 26 6.91 13.48 15.16
C VAL A 26 6.59 13.17 16.63
N ARG A 27 5.39 13.54 17.10
CA ARG A 27 4.97 13.35 18.49
C ARG A 27 4.60 11.90 18.84
N VAL A 28 4.37 11.04 17.84
CA VAL A 28 4.02 9.64 18.06
C VAL A 28 5.24 8.87 18.58
N PRO A 29 5.17 8.21 19.74
CA PRO A 29 6.27 7.38 20.22
C PRO A 29 6.47 6.19 19.27
N TYR A 30 7.71 5.99 18.84
CA TYR A 30 8.10 4.89 17.99
C TYR A 30 9.36 4.23 18.56
N ARG A 31 9.33 2.91 18.66
CA ARG A 31 10.48 2.10 19.02
C ARG A 31 10.81 1.20 17.85
N LEU A 32 12.05 1.27 17.39
CA LEU A 32 12.55 0.39 16.35
C LEU A 32 12.43 -1.07 16.82
N PRO A 33 11.76 -1.97 16.08
CA PRO A 33 11.70 -3.38 16.42
C PRO A 33 13.10 -4.00 16.48
N GLU A 34 13.30 -4.94 17.39
CA GLU A 34 14.59 -5.64 17.53
C GLU A 34 14.96 -6.35 16.23
N GLY A 35 16.22 -6.22 15.80
CA GLY A 35 16.70 -6.80 14.54
C GLY A 35 16.37 -5.99 13.28
N SER A 36 15.59 -4.91 13.38
CA SER A 36 15.33 -4.02 12.23
C SER A 36 16.46 -3.00 12.05
N SER A 37 16.95 -2.85 10.81
CA SER A 37 17.94 -1.82 10.45
C SER A 37 17.30 -0.50 9.99
N VAL A 38 15.98 -0.49 9.73
CA VAL A 38 15.26 0.64 9.14
C VAL A 38 14.05 1.03 10.00
N SER A 39 13.90 2.32 10.23
CA SER A 39 12.75 2.92 10.91
C SER A 39 11.61 3.15 9.93
N ILE A 40 10.49 2.46 10.11
CA ILE A 40 9.26 2.69 9.32
C ILE A 40 8.78 4.12 9.52
N LYS A 41 8.84 4.66 10.75
CA LYS A 41 8.50 6.06 11.02
C LYS A 41 9.31 7.02 10.14
N SER A 42 10.62 6.80 10.04
CA SER A 42 11.50 7.64 9.21
C SER A 42 11.26 7.44 7.71
N LEU A 43 10.90 6.23 7.28
CA LEU A 43 10.47 5.98 5.90
C LEU A 43 9.20 6.79 5.57
N LEU A 44 8.20 6.80 6.46
CA LEU A 44 6.98 7.60 6.29
C LEU A 44 7.26 9.11 6.32
N GLU A 45 8.13 9.57 7.21
CA GLU A 45 8.56 10.98 7.24
C GLU A 45 9.24 11.41 5.92
N SER A 46 10.02 10.51 5.29
CA SER A 46 10.71 10.80 4.02
C SER A 46 9.79 10.98 2.82
N LEU A 47 8.54 10.50 2.92
CA LEU A 47 7.52 10.66 1.90
C LEU A 47 6.79 12.01 1.98
N LEU A 48 6.93 12.74 3.10
CA LEU A 48 6.27 14.03 3.28
C LEU A 48 7.09 15.15 2.63
N PRO A 49 6.51 15.97 1.72
CA PRO A 49 7.24 17.04 1.06
C PRO A 49 7.67 18.12 2.07
N LEU A 50 8.95 18.48 2.06
CA LEU A 50 9.55 19.44 3.03
C LEU A 50 9.40 20.89 2.59
N HIS A 51 9.62 21.17 1.31
CA HIS A 51 9.59 22.51 0.73
C HIS A 51 9.27 22.41 -0.75
N VAL A 52 8.84 23.53 -1.33
CA VAL A 52 8.50 23.62 -2.75
C VAL A 52 9.71 23.23 -3.61
N GLY A 53 9.53 22.28 -4.52
CA GLY A 53 10.49 21.97 -5.57
C GLY A 53 11.60 20.99 -5.16
N ALA A 54 11.42 20.26 -4.06
CA ALA A 54 12.34 19.18 -3.68
C ALA A 54 12.27 18.00 -4.67
N LYS A 55 11.08 17.73 -5.21
CA LYS A 55 10.85 16.75 -6.28
C LYS A 55 9.90 17.34 -7.33
N PRO A 56 9.80 16.74 -8.53
CA PRO A 56 8.71 17.05 -9.46
C PRO A 56 7.36 16.93 -8.75
N ILE A 57 6.43 17.86 -9.01
CA ILE A 57 5.15 17.94 -8.27
C ILE A 57 4.39 16.61 -8.30
N ASN A 58 4.34 15.93 -9.44
CA ASN A 58 3.71 14.63 -9.57
C ASN A 58 4.30 13.58 -8.61
N ARG A 59 5.63 13.59 -8.39
CA ARG A 59 6.27 12.72 -7.40
C ARG A 59 5.92 13.13 -5.98
N GLU A 60 5.87 14.44 -5.67
CA GLU A 60 5.46 14.92 -4.35
C GLU A 60 4.02 14.52 -4.01
N ILE A 61 3.09 14.62 -4.97
CA ILE A 61 1.70 14.18 -4.77
C ILE A 61 1.65 12.68 -4.50
N LYS A 62 2.36 11.87 -5.32
CA LYS A 62 2.38 10.41 -5.16
C LYS A 62 2.97 10.00 -3.82
N ASP A 63 4.14 10.53 -3.46
CA ASP A 63 4.79 10.24 -2.18
C ASP A 63 3.88 10.63 -1.00
N PHE A 64 3.24 11.79 -1.07
CA PHE A 64 2.27 12.23 -0.04
C PHE A 64 1.08 11.28 0.08
N CYS A 65 0.46 10.90 -1.05
CA CYS A 65 -0.67 9.97 -1.05
C CYS A 65 -0.26 8.58 -0.54
N LEU A 66 0.94 8.11 -0.87
CA LEU A 66 1.51 6.87 -0.35
C LEU A 66 1.77 6.93 1.16
N CYS A 67 2.24 8.07 1.68
CA CYS A 67 2.35 8.28 3.12
C CYS A 67 0.97 8.19 3.80
N CYS A 68 -0.04 8.87 3.23
CA CYS A 68 -1.40 8.83 3.75
C CYS A 68 -1.99 7.41 3.71
N ALA A 69 -1.78 6.67 2.61
CA ALA A 69 -2.24 5.29 2.49
C ALA A 69 -1.63 4.39 3.57
N ALA A 70 -0.32 4.50 3.82
CA ALA A 70 0.34 3.74 4.87
C ALA A 70 -0.20 4.10 6.27
N LEU A 71 -0.34 5.39 6.59
CA LEU A 71 -0.88 5.84 7.88
C LEU A 71 -2.33 5.41 8.09
N ALA A 72 -3.14 5.46 7.03
CA ALA A 72 -4.54 5.07 7.06
C ALA A 72 -4.73 3.55 7.12
N SER A 73 -3.78 2.76 6.59
CA SER A 73 -3.79 1.29 6.65
C SER A 73 -3.75 0.74 8.07
N ALA A 74 -3.16 1.49 9.01
CA ALA A 74 -3.03 1.11 10.41
C ALA A 74 -4.37 1.06 11.15
N GLU A 75 -5.44 1.67 10.60
CA GLU A 75 -6.76 1.63 11.20
C GLU A 75 -7.26 0.16 11.27
N ARG A 76 -7.27 -0.39 12.50
CA ARG A 76 -7.62 -1.80 12.81
C ARG A 76 -6.56 -2.84 12.42
N SER A 77 -5.34 -2.42 12.11
CA SER A 77 -4.23 -3.33 11.93
C SER A 77 -3.65 -3.77 13.28
N GLU A 78 -3.41 -5.06 13.43
CA GLU A 78 -2.72 -5.63 14.59
C GLU A 78 -1.23 -5.84 14.31
N SER A 79 -0.74 -5.46 13.12
CA SER A 79 0.65 -5.67 12.74
C SER A 79 1.62 -4.86 13.64
N PRO A 80 2.72 -5.48 14.09
CA PRO A 80 3.75 -4.81 14.88
C PRO A 80 4.44 -3.64 14.13
N SER A 81 4.39 -3.65 12.80
CA SER A 81 5.01 -2.63 11.96
C SER A 81 4.20 -1.34 11.86
N VAL A 82 2.89 -1.40 12.14
CA VAL A 82 1.98 -0.23 12.02
C VAL A 82 1.10 0.04 13.24
N TYR A 83 0.96 -0.87 14.22
CA TYR A 83 0.10 -0.68 15.40
C TYR A 83 0.45 0.54 16.27
N TRP A 84 1.71 1.01 16.18
CA TRP A 84 2.16 2.20 16.90
C TRP A 84 1.54 3.49 16.35
N ILE A 85 0.94 3.46 15.15
CA ILE A 85 0.27 4.59 14.52
C ILE A 85 -1.08 4.82 15.22
N PRO A 86 -1.29 5.97 15.89
CA PRO A 86 -2.53 6.22 16.60
C PRO A 86 -3.69 6.43 15.62
N LYS A 87 -4.90 6.00 16.02
CA LYS A 87 -6.14 6.20 15.25
C LYS A 87 -6.33 7.65 14.78
N ALA A 88 -5.98 8.64 15.62
CA ALA A 88 -6.07 10.05 15.25
C ALA A 88 -5.21 10.41 14.01
N LEU A 89 -4.01 9.83 13.91
CA LEU A 89 -3.11 10.04 12.77
C LEU A 89 -3.63 9.33 11.51
N SER A 90 -4.18 8.13 11.65
CA SER A 90 -4.86 7.44 10.53
C SER A 90 -6.07 8.24 10.01
N LEU A 91 -6.87 8.82 10.91
CA LEU A 91 -8.00 9.68 10.52
C LEU A 91 -7.53 10.98 9.85
N LEU A 92 -6.43 11.58 10.33
CA LEU A 92 -5.83 12.76 9.70
C LEU A 92 -5.37 12.45 8.26
N ALA A 93 -4.69 11.33 8.05
CA ALA A 93 -4.27 10.88 6.72
C ALA A 93 -5.46 10.68 5.77
N ARG A 94 -6.56 10.08 6.25
CA ARG A 94 -7.80 9.92 5.45
C ARG A 94 -8.45 11.27 5.13
N SER A 95 -8.45 12.21 6.09
CA SER A 95 -8.96 13.56 5.86
C SER A 95 -8.13 14.29 4.79
N ALA A 96 -6.81 14.14 4.82
CA ALA A 96 -5.92 14.72 3.82
C ALA A 96 -6.18 14.16 2.41
N MET A 97 -6.38 12.84 2.27
CA MET A 97 -6.74 12.22 0.99
C MET A 97 -8.05 12.80 0.41
N ARG A 98 -9.06 13.01 1.25
CA ARG A 98 -10.32 13.65 0.84
C ARG A 98 -10.13 15.09 0.38
N GLU A 99 -9.27 15.83 1.07
CA GLU A 99 -8.99 17.21 0.68
C GLU A 99 -8.23 17.28 -0.65
N ILE A 100 -7.28 16.37 -0.91
CA ILE A 100 -6.64 16.26 -2.22
C ILE A 100 -7.67 15.92 -3.30
N SER A 101 -8.57 14.98 -3.03
CA SER A 101 -9.66 14.64 -3.96
C SER A 101 -10.52 15.85 -4.28
N ALA A 102 -10.87 16.67 -3.29
CA ALA A 102 -11.63 17.89 -3.48
C ALA A 102 -10.83 18.95 -4.27
N ALA A 103 -9.55 19.15 -3.94
CA ALA A 103 -8.66 20.09 -4.62
C ALA A 103 -8.44 19.72 -6.09
N GLY A 104 -8.39 18.42 -6.41
CA GLY A 104 -8.30 17.88 -7.76
C GLY A 104 -9.63 17.86 -8.52
N SER A 105 -10.72 18.37 -7.93
CA SER A 105 -12.06 18.39 -8.52
C SER A 105 -12.56 17.00 -8.97
N PHE A 106 -12.25 15.97 -8.18
CA PHE A 106 -12.82 14.63 -8.36
C PHE A 106 -14.25 14.61 -7.82
N ILE A 107 -15.14 13.85 -8.48
CA ILE A 107 -16.54 13.75 -8.07
C ILE A 107 -16.65 12.87 -6.82
N ALA A 108 -15.81 11.84 -6.74
CA ALA A 108 -15.73 10.94 -5.61
C ALA A 108 -14.28 10.55 -5.29
N GLU A 109 -14.01 10.30 -4.01
CA GLU A 109 -12.68 9.91 -3.51
C GLU A 109 -12.13 8.67 -4.25
N HIS A 110 -12.97 7.67 -4.51
CA HIS A 110 -12.56 6.45 -5.21
C HIS A 110 -12.10 6.69 -6.67
N GLU A 111 -12.55 7.76 -7.33
CA GLU A 111 -12.06 8.12 -8.67
C GLU A 111 -10.60 8.60 -8.61
N MET A 112 -10.28 9.44 -7.62
CA MET A 112 -8.91 9.88 -7.37
C MET A 112 -8.02 8.70 -7.00
N ILE A 113 -8.51 7.80 -6.13
CA ILE A 113 -7.75 6.60 -5.75
C ILE A 113 -7.52 5.71 -6.97
N ALA A 114 -8.52 5.50 -7.83
CA ALA A 114 -8.36 4.71 -9.04
C ALA A 114 -7.32 5.33 -10.00
N GLU A 115 -7.34 6.65 -10.20
CA GLU A 115 -6.33 7.37 -10.99
C GLU A 115 -4.93 7.19 -10.40
N LEU A 116 -4.79 7.33 -9.08
CA LEU A 116 -3.53 7.13 -8.37
C LEU A 116 -3.00 5.69 -8.51
N MET A 117 -3.88 4.69 -8.37
CA MET A 117 -3.53 3.26 -8.42
C MET A 117 -2.81 2.89 -9.72
N TYR A 118 -3.27 3.40 -10.88
CA TYR A 118 -2.60 3.13 -12.17
C TYR A 118 -1.13 3.54 -12.20
N GLU A 119 -0.75 4.55 -11.40
CA GLU A 119 0.61 5.04 -11.35
C GLU A 119 1.43 4.37 -10.24
N VAL A 120 0.83 4.15 -9.07
CA VAL A 120 1.59 3.69 -7.89
C VAL A 120 1.60 2.17 -7.73
N LEU A 121 0.57 1.43 -8.14
CA LEU A 121 0.56 -0.02 -7.92
C LEU A 121 1.72 -0.76 -8.61
N PRO A 122 2.12 -0.41 -9.85
CA PRO A 122 3.30 -1.00 -10.45
C PRO A 122 4.58 -0.68 -9.66
N GLU A 123 4.72 0.56 -9.16
CA GLU A 123 5.87 0.95 -8.32
C GLU A 123 5.91 0.15 -7.00
N LEU A 124 4.76 0.00 -6.33
CA LEU A 124 4.65 -0.77 -5.09
C LEU A 124 4.94 -2.26 -5.30
N LYS A 125 4.49 -2.82 -6.43
CA LYS A 125 4.80 -4.21 -6.79
C LYS A 125 6.29 -4.43 -6.92
N GLU A 126 7.01 -3.54 -7.61
CA GLU A 126 8.47 -3.67 -7.75
C GLU A 126 9.17 -3.55 -6.40
N VAL A 127 8.74 -2.64 -5.51
CA VAL A 127 9.30 -2.55 -4.14
C VAL A 127 9.13 -3.85 -3.35
N VAL A 128 7.97 -4.52 -3.46
CA VAL A 128 7.75 -5.82 -2.81
C VAL A 128 8.59 -6.91 -3.47
N LYS A 129 8.69 -6.90 -4.80
CA LYS A 129 9.44 -7.88 -5.58
C LYS A 129 10.94 -7.83 -5.32
N GLU A 130 11.51 -6.64 -5.07
CA GLU A 130 12.93 -6.45 -4.75
C GLU A 130 13.40 -7.26 -3.52
N THR A 131 12.48 -7.58 -2.61
CA THR A 131 12.78 -8.37 -1.40
C THR A 131 12.29 -9.81 -1.47
N CYS A 132 11.65 -10.23 -2.56
CA CYS A 132 11.32 -11.63 -2.79
C CYS A 132 12.59 -12.48 -2.88
N VAL A 133 12.51 -13.73 -2.43
CA VAL A 133 13.56 -14.71 -2.63
C VAL A 133 13.18 -15.52 -3.85
N ASP A 134 14.00 -15.48 -4.90
CA ASP A 134 13.83 -16.35 -6.05
C ASP A 134 14.27 -17.77 -5.64
N PRO A 135 13.35 -18.75 -5.63
CA PRO A 135 13.68 -20.13 -5.25
C PRO A 135 14.65 -20.79 -6.24
N ASP A 136 14.72 -20.30 -7.49
CA ASP A 136 15.60 -20.83 -8.53
C ASP A 136 16.97 -20.13 -8.55
N ASN A 137 17.13 -19.05 -7.79
CA ASN A 137 18.37 -18.28 -7.73
C ASN A 137 19.06 -18.49 -6.37
N GLU A 138 19.96 -19.49 -6.31
CA GLU A 138 20.85 -19.77 -5.18
C GLU A 138 21.91 -18.67 -4.93
N GLU A 139 21.85 -17.54 -5.63
CA GLU A 139 22.75 -16.42 -5.40
C GLU A 139 22.40 -15.75 -4.07
N PHE A 140 23.06 -16.24 -3.02
CA PHE A 140 23.04 -15.72 -1.67
C PHE A 140 23.64 -14.30 -1.67
N LEU A 141 22.87 -13.32 -2.16
CA LEU A 141 23.21 -11.92 -1.99
C LEU A 141 23.43 -11.69 -0.50
N ALA A 142 24.57 -11.10 -0.15
CA ALA A 142 24.85 -10.73 1.23
C ALA A 142 23.62 -9.98 1.79
N ALA A 143 23.22 -10.25 3.02
CA ALA A 143 22.06 -9.61 3.64
C ALA A 143 22.11 -8.07 3.60
N SER A 144 23.30 -7.48 3.40
CA SER A 144 23.54 -6.05 3.20
C SER A 144 23.22 -5.51 1.80
N ALA A 145 23.06 -6.37 0.79
CA ALA A 145 22.78 -6.00 -0.60
C ALA A 145 21.28 -6.04 -0.95
N ARG A 146 20.46 -6.68 -0.11
CA ARG A 146 19.00 -6.73 -0.30
C ARG A 146 18.34 -5.48 0.27
N ALA A 147 17.30 -4.99 -0.43
CA ALA A 147 16.47 -3.92 0.08
C ALA A 147 15.89 -4.31 1.47
N PRO A 148 15.77 -3.37 2.42
CA PRO A 148 15.19 -3.66 3.73
C PRO A 148 13.74 -4.13 3.62
N VAL A 149 13.38 -5.23 4.29
CA VAL A 149 12.00 -5.77 4.31
C VAL A 149 10.95 -4.74 4.78
N ALA A 150 11.36 -3.76 5.59
CA ALA A 150 10.51 -2.65 6.02
C ALA A 150 9.89 -1.89 4.82
N ASN A 151 10.60 -1.78 3.70
CA ASN A 151 10.09 -1.14 2.49
C ASN A 151 8.93 -1.95 1.89
N ALA A 152 9.10 -3.27 1.77
CA ALA A 152 8.07 -4.16 1.26
C ALA A 152 6.85 -4.20 2.18
N ILE A 153 7.05 -4.18 3.50
CA ILE A 153 5.96 -4.10 4.49
C ILE A 153 5.14 -2.82 4.27
N VAL A 154 5.79 -1.66 4.21
CA VAL A 154 5.09 -0.38 3.98
C VAL A 154 4.38 -0.38 2.62
N ALA A 155 5.04 -0.88 1.57
CA ALA A 155 4.44 -0.98 0.24
C ALA A 155 3.20 -1.88 0.21
N ALA A 156 3.23 -3.01 0.92
CA ALA A 156 2.11 -3.94 1.01
C ALA A 156 0.91 -3.32 1.76
N HIS A 157 1.16 -2.59 2.85
CA HIS A 157 0.13 -1.82 3.57
C HIS A 157 -0.49 -0.72 2.70
N GLN A 158 0.34 0.02 1.95
CA GLN A 158 -0.12 1.04 0.99
C GLN A 158 -1.00 0.42 -0.08
N PHE A 159 -0.53 -0.68 -0.70
CA PHE A 159 -1.25 -1.44 -1.71
C PHE A 159 -2.62 -1.88 -1.20
N ARG A 160 -2.66 -2.60 -0.06
CA ARG A 160 -3.90 -3.12 0.53
C ARG A 160 -4.86 -2.00 0.89
N TRP A 161 -4.38 -0.86 1.38
CA TRP A 161 -5.25 0.26 1.72
C TRP A 161 -5.88 0.89 0.47
N LEU A 162 -5.09 1.14 -0.58
CA LEU A 162 -5.56 1.72 -1.83
C LEU A 162 -6.62 0.85 -2.50
N VAL A 163 -6.36 -0.45 -2.62
CA VAL A 163 -7.30 -1.42 -3.20
C VAL A 163 -8.64 -1.43 -2.45
N ALA A 164 -8.59 -1.38 -1.11
CA ALA A 164 -9.78 -1.38 -0.28
C ALA A 164 -10.67 -0.13 -0.45
N GLN A 165 -10.19 0.95 -1.07
CA GLN A 165 -11.00 2.16 -1.31
C GLN A 165 -11.84 2.07 -2.60
N VAL A 166 -11.56 1.10 -3.47
CA VAL A 166 -12.26 0.93 -4.75
C VAL A 166 -13.12 -0.32 -4.68
N THR A 167 -14.39 -0.21 -5.07
CA THR A 167 -15.38 -1.30 -5.00
C THR A 167 -16.04 -1.53 -6.36
N TYR A 168 -16.96 -2.48 -6.44
CA TYR A 168 -17.76 -2.72 -7.63
C TYR A 168 -18.51 -1.44 -8.08
N PRO A 169 -18.57 -1.12 -9.40
CA PRO A 169 -18.02 -1.88 -10.53
C PRO A 169 -16.58 -1.51 -10.93
N HIS A 170 -15.99 -0.48 -10.31
CA HIS A 170 -14.69 0.07 -10.74
C HIS A 170 -13.51 -0.88 -10.47
N LEU A 171 -13.59 -1.70 -9.43
CA LEU A 171 -12.50 -2.63 -9.11
C LEU A 171 -12.31 -3.71 -10.19
N GLY A 172 -13.39 -4.15 -10.84
CA GLY A 172 -13.35 -5.23 -11.84
C GLY A 172 -12.49 -4.89 -13.06
N ILE A 173 -12.58 -3.65 -13.56
CA ILE A 173 -11.75 -3.17 -14.67
C ILE A 173 -10.26 -2.99 -14.29
N MET A 174 -9.95 -3.03 -12.99
CA MET A 174 -8.59 -2.88 -12.46
C MET A 174 -7.97 -4.22 -12.05
N CYS A 175 -8.65 -5.36 -12.25
CA CYS A 175 -8.09 -6.67 -11.90
C CYS A 175 -6.72 -6.93 -12.52
N SER A 176 -6.49 -6.51 -13.77
CA SER A 176 -5.19 -6.65 -14.45
C SER A 176 -4.06 -5.86 -13.80
N LEU A 177 -4.38 -4.85 -13.00
CA LEU A 177 -3.44 -4.07 -12.21
C LEU A 177 -3.29 -4.65 -10.79
N VAL A 178 -4.42 -4.98 -10.14
CA VAL A 178 -4.44 -5.38 -8.72
C VAL A 178 -3.97 -6.81 -8.51
N VAL A 179 -4.43 -7.75 -9.34
CA VAL A 179 -4.13 -9.18 -9.15
C VAL A 179 -2.64 -9.46 -9.18
N PRO A 180 -1.84 -8.98 -10.17
CA PRO A 180 -0.40 -9.22 -10.17
C PRO A 180 0.31 -8.68 -8.92
N CYS A 181 -0.16 -7.56 -8.35
CA CYS A 181 0.41 -6.99 -7.12
C CYS A 181 0.07 -7.86 -5.91
N ALA A 182 -1.17 -8.34 -5.80
CA ALA A 182 -1.60 -9.23 -4.73
C ALA A 182 -0.84 -10.57 -4.76
N LEU A 183 -0.65 -11.15 -5.95
CA LEU A 183 0.12 -12.39 -6.11
C LEU A 183 1.59 -12.19 -5.74
N THR A 184 2.21 -11.07 -6.14
CA THR A 184 3.59 -10.74 -5.72
C THR A 184 3.72 -10.59 -4.20
N ALA A 185 2.72 -10.02 -3.53
CA ALA A 185 2.72 -9.92 -2.07
C ALA A 185 2.54 -11.29 -1.39
N LEU A 186 1.70 -12.18 -1.94
CA LEU A 186 1.49 -13.53 -1.42
C LEU A 186 2.71 -14.45 -1.61
N ASP A 187 3.49 -14.22 -2.64
CA ASP A 187 4.74 -14.97 -2.90
C ASP A 187 5.92 -14.50 -2.02
N HIS A 188 5.75 -13.39 -1.29
CA HIS A 188 6.81 -12.81 -0.47
C HIS A 188 7.03 -13.59 0.84
N TRP A 189 8.27 -13.78 1.28
CA TRP A 189 8.60 -14.58 2.48
C TRP A 189 8.12 -13.99 3.82
N SER A 190 7.95 -12.67 3.92
CA SER A 190 7.45 -12.00 5.14
C SER A 190 5.96 -12.29 5.37
N PRO A 191 5.57 -12.89 6.51
CA PRO A 191 4.17 -13.16 6.84
C PRO A 191 3.27 -11.92 6.76
N GLU A 192 3.80 -10.78 7.20
CA GLU A 192 3.05 -9.52 7.20
C GLU A 192 2.73 -9.04 5.77
N VAL A 193 3.67 -9.21 4.83
CA VAL A 193 3.46 -8.86 3.42
C VAL A 193 2.42 -9.80 2.79
N LYS A 194 2.51 -11.11 3.07
CA LYS A 194 1.52 -12.10 2.63
C LYS A 194 0.12 -11.77 3.12
N GLU A 195 -0.01 -11.38 4.39
CA GLU A 195 -1.30 -11.01 4.98
C GLU A 195 -1.95 -9.85 4.22
N GLN A 196 -1.19 -8.80 3.89
CA GLN A 196 -1.72 -7.67 3.13
C GLN A 196 -2.15 -8.08 1.71
N GLY A 197 -1.39 -8.98 1.07
CA GLY A 197 -1.77 -9.59 -0.22
C GLY A 197 -3.08 -10.38 -0.12
N MET A 198 -3.23 -11.20 0.92
CA MET A 198 -4.44 -11.99 1.17
C MET A 198 -5.67 -11.10 1.39
N LEU A 199 -5.55 -10.05 2.20
CA LEU A 199 -6.63 -9.09 2.43
C LEU A 199 -7.07 -8.39 1.14
N ALA A 200 -6.15 -8.12 0.21
CA ALA A 200 -6.48 -7.58 -1.10
C ALA A 200 -7.23 -8.59 -1.99
N ILE A 201 -6.85 -9.87 -1.97
CA ILE A 201 -7.58 -10.95 -2.67
C ILE A 201 -8.99 -11.13 -2.11
N ILE A 202 -9.15 -11.13 -0.77
CA ILE A 202 -10.48 -11.19 -0.13
C ILE A 202 -11.34 -10.01 -0.57
N HIS A 203 -10.77 -8.79 -0.58
CA HIS A 203 -11.49 -7.61 -1.06
C HIS A 203 -11.90 -7.73 -2.52
N LEU A 204 -11.03 -8.26 -3.39
CA LEU A 204 -11.37 -8.57 -4.79
C LEU A 204 -12.55 -9.54 -4.85
N GLY A 205 -12.46 -10.70 -4.19
CA GLY A 205 -13.53 -11.71 -4.17
C GLY A 205 -14.90 -11.17 -3.77
N ASN A 206 -14.92 -10.18 -2.87
CA ASN A 206 -16.15 -9.53 -2.41
C ASN A 206 -16.66 -8.40 -3.31
N ASN A 207 -15.85 -7.89 -4.24
CA ASN A 207 -16.13 -6.64 -4.96
C ASN A 207 -15.97 -6.73 -6.49
N VAL A 208 -15.78 -7.92 -7.05
CA VAL A 208 -15.78 -8.13 -8.51
C VAL A 208 -16.62 -9.35 -8.88
N THR A 209 -16.97 -9.47 -10.16
CA THR A 209 -17.77 -10.59 -10.66
C THR A 209 -16.90 -11.83 -10.91
N ALA A 210 -17.53 -13.02 -10.88
CA ALA A 210 -16.84 -14.26 -11.23
C ALA A 210 -16.24 -14.23 -12.65
N ALA A 211 -16.89 -13.54 -13.60
CA ALA A 211 -16.37 -13.39 -14.96
C ALA A 211 -15.10 -12.54 -15.01
N GLU A 212 -14.97 -11.52 -14.17
CA GLU A 212 -13.77 -10.69 -14.06
C GLU A 212 -12.62 -11.44 -13.37
N LEU A 213 -12.91 -12.29 -12.38
CA LEU A 213 -11.92 -13.13 -11.71
C LEU A 213 -11.51 -14.37 -12.50
N GLY A 214 -12.38 -14.90 -13.37
CA GLY A 214 -12.12 -16.14 -14.11
C GLY A 214 -10.84 -16.11 -14.94
N TRP A 215 -10.39 -14.91 -15.35
CA TRP A 215 -9.10 -14.73 -16.05
C TRP A 215 -7.86 -14.99 -15.18
N TYR A 216 -8.03 -15.09 -13.87
CA TYR A 216 -6.98 -15.21 -12.87
C TYR A 216 -7.16 -16.43 -11.96
N GLU A 217 -8.18 -17.25 -12.20
CA GLU A 217 -8.59 -18.35 -11.33
C GLU A 217 -7.42 -19.28 -11.00
N GLU A 218 -6.72 -19.79 -12.01
CA GLU A 218 -5.61 -20.72 -11.81
C GLU A 218 -4.49 -20.09 -10.96
N ALA A 219 -4.09 -18.85 -11.25
CA ALA A 219 -3.02 -18.17 -10.54
C ALA A 219 -3.39 -17.86 -9.08
N ILE A 220 -4.64 -17.48 -8.82
CA ILE A 220 -5.13 -17.23 -7.46
C ILE A 220 -5.21 -18.54 -6.68
N LEU A 221 -5.77 -19.60 -7.27
CA LEU A 221 -5.89 -20.90 -6.64
C LEU A 221 -4.51 -21.50 -6.33
N ASP A 222 -3.56 -21.40 -7.26
CA ASP A 222 -2.21 -21.91 -7.09
C ASP A 222 -1.51 -21.24 -5.91
N VAL A 223 -1.50 -19.91 -5.87
CA VAL A 223 -0.89 -19.15 -4.77
C VAL A 223 -1.62 -19.39 -3.44
N CYS A 224 -2.95 -19.54 -3.45
CA CYS A 224 -3.72 -19.90 -2.26
C CYS A 224 -3.36 -21.30 -1.75
N CYS A 225 -3.23 -22.30 -2.61
CA CYS A 225 -2.80 -23.65 -2.23
C CYS A 225 -1.41 -23.64 -1.60
N HIS A 226 -0.47 -22.87 -2.16
CA HIS A 226 0.88 -22.74 -1.63
C HIS A 226 0.96 -22.02 -0.28
N ASN A 227 0.05 -21.07 0.00
CA ASN A 227 0.14 -20.24 1.20
C ASN A 227 -0.84 -20.62 2.31
N ILE A 228 -2.05 -21.05 1.98
CA ILE A 228 -3.10 -21.35 2.97
C ILE A 228 -2.93 -22.76 3.55
N ALA A 229 -2.59 -23.73 2.71
CA ALA A 229 -2.42 -25.12 3.16
C ALA A 229 -1.04 -25.36 3.80
N ALA A 230 -0.07 -24.46 3.59
CA ALA A 230 1.31 -24.62 4.07
C ALA A 230 1.64 -23.83 5.34
N THR A 231 0.86 -22.81 5.71
CA THR A 231 1.12 -22.01 6.93
C THR A 231 -0.16 -21.72 7.73
N ASP A 232 -0.12 -21.97 9.04
CA ASP A 232 -1.22 -21.67 9.98
C ASP A 232 -1.53 -20.16 10.08
N GLU A 233 -0.64 -19.31 9.56
CA GLU A 233 -0.65 -17.86 9.73
C GLU A 233 -1.80 -17.16 9.00
N LEU A 234 -2.26 -17.69 7.86
CA LEU A 234 -3.35 -17.10 7.06
C LEU A 234 -4.72 -17.75 7.30
N TRP A 235 -4.76 -18.87 8.04
CA TRP A 235 -5.98 -19.66 8.24
C TRP A 235 -7.14 -18.82 8.81
N SER A 236 -6.84 -17.92 9.75
CA SER A 236 -7.80 -17.01 10.38
C SER A 236 -8.46 -16.00 9.42
N ARG A 237 -7.86 -15.76 8.26
CA ARG A 237 -8.38 -14.85 7.23
C ARG A 237 -9.23 -15.57 6.18
N VAL A 238 -9.04 -16.88 6.01
CA VAL A 238 -9.63 -17.69 4.92
C VAL A 238 -10.91 -18.40 5.36
N VAL A 239 -10.99 -18.81 6.63
CA VAL A 239 -12.18 -19.48 7.16
C VAL A 239 -13.19 -18.43 7.62
N GLU A 240 -14.33 -18.34 6.94
CA GLU A 240 -15.51 -17.64 7.46
C GLU A 240 -16.01 -18.38 8.72
N VAL A 241 -16.21 -17.65 9.81
CA VAL A 241 -16.86 -18.13 11.05
C VAL A 241 -18.34 -17.78 11.04
#